data_AF-A0AAW1Q9Q8-F1
#
_entry.id   AF-A0AAW1Q9Q8-F1
#
_cell.length_a   1.000
_cell.length_b   1.000
_cell.length_c   1.000
_cell.angle_alpha   90.00
_cell.angle_beta   90.00
_cell.angle_gamma   90.00
#
_symmetry.space_group_name_H-M   'P 1'
#
loop_
_entity.id
_entity.type
_entity.pdbx_description
1 polymer ?
#
loop_
_entity_poly.entity_id
_entity_poly.type
_entity_poly.pdbx_seq_one_letter_code
_entity_poly.pdbx_strand_id
1 'polypeptide(L)'
;MSLQHYRTTAFGECLVDSLDNLVTSGKISGDLAIKVLAEFDQSFYEAIARSAEDKLTFKAKLDTYRGCDNVWTFEAQDAVFTFPPAQTAGMRAPGPKATAQEIVVEGKLKIVSVDQKLMSET
;
A
#
# COMPACT_ATOMS: atom_id res chain seq x y z
N MET A 1 -14.14 8.40 -4.86
CA MET A 1 -13.91 6.94 -4.61
C MET A 1 -12.43 6.55 -4.73
N SER A 2 -11.46 7.41 -4.43
CA SER A 2 -10.05 7.13 -4.77
C SER A 2 -9.32 6.18 -3.80
N LEU A 3 -9.75 6.10 -2.53
CA LEU A 3 -8.99 5.42 -1.47
C LEU A 3 -9.45 3.97 -1.17
N GLN A 4 -10.58 3.54 -1.74
CA GLN A 4 -11.15 2.20 -1.46
C GLN A 4 -10.24 1.04 -1.91
N HIS A 5 -9.28 1.29 -2.81
CA HIS A 5 -8.32 0.28 -3.23
C HIS A 5 -7.46 -0.23 -2.06
N TYR A 6 -7.28 0.55 -0.98
CA TYR A 6 -6.60 0.08 0.22
C TYR A 6 -7.37 -1.01 0.98
N ARG A 7 -8.66 -1.19 0.71
CA ARG A 7 -9.45 -2.26 1.33
C ARG A 7 -9.05 -3.66 0.85
N THR A 8 -8.36 -3.79 -0.29
CA THR A 8 -7.81 -5.07 -0.77
C THR A 8 -6.39 -5.34 -0.26
N THR A 9 -5.89 -4.52 0.66
CA THR A 9 -4.65 -4.83 1.39
C THR A 9 -4.96 -5.84 2.48
N ALA A 10 -3.95 -6.55 2.98
CA ALA A 10 -4.14 -7.49 4.10
C ALA A 10 -4.82 -6.82 5.32
N PHE A 11 -4.51 -5.55 5.62
CA PHE A 11 -5.19 -4.80 6.67
C PHE A 11 -6.66 -4.54 6.36
N GLY A 12 -6.94 -4.12 5.13
CA GLY A 12 -8.30 -3.87 4.65
C GLY A 12 -9.16 -5.14 4.64
N GLU A 13 -8.63 -6.25 4.14
CA GLU A 13 -9.32 -7.55 4.11
C GLU A 13 -9.64 -8.04 5.52
N CYS A 14 -8.67 -8.01 6.44
CA CYS A 14 -8.90 -8.36 7.84
C CYS A 14 -10.00 -7.50 8.48
N LEU A 15 -10.05 -6.21 8.16
CA LEU A 15 -11.07 -5.29 8.67
C LEU A 15 -12.45 -5.63 8.09
N VAL A 16 -12.54 -5.85 6.78
CA VAL A 16 -13.79 -6.23 6.09
C VAL A 16 -14.34 -7.52 6.68
N ASP A 17 -13.50 -8.55 6.83
CA ASP A 17 -13.88 -9.83 7.41
C ASP A 17 -14.36 -9.68 8.86
N SER A 18 -13.68 -8.85 9.65
CA SER A 18 -14.07 -8.57 11.03
C SER A 18 -15.42 -7.86 11.12
N LEU A 19 -15.66 -6.87 10.25
CA LEU A 19 -16.92 -6.14 10.19
C LEU A 19 -18.07 -7.05 9.73
N ASP A 20 -17.83 -7.91 8.73
CA ASP A 20 -18.84 -8.85 8.24
C ASP A 20 -19.28 -9.85 9.33
N ASN A 21 -18.32 -10.34 10.13
CA ASN A 21 -18.62 -11.18 11.28
C ASN A 21 -19.48 -10.44 12.35
N LEU A 22 -19.23 -9.15 12.57
CA LEU A 22 -20.02 -8.34 13.51
C LEU A 22 -21.43 -8.03 12.99
N VAL A 23 -21.57 -7.82 11.69
CA VAL A 23 -22.88 -7.63 11.03
C VAL A 23 -23.68 -8.92 11.07
N THR A 24 -23.07 -10.04 10.68
CA THR A 24 -23.71 -11.37 10.66
C THR A 24 -24.14 -11.82 12.05
N SER A 25 -23.37 -11.48 13.09
CA SER A 25 -23.76 -11.74 14.49
C SER A 25 -24.76 -10.74 15.06
N GLY A 26 -25.22 -9.76 14.28
CA GLY A 26 -26.21 -8.76 14.69
C GLY A 26 -25.69 -7.73 15.71
N LYS A 27 -24.36 -7.63 15.91
CA LYS A 27 -23.75 -6.72 16.87
C LYS A 27 -23.66 -5.28 16.35
N ILE A 28 -23.54 -5.12 15.04
CA ILE A 28 -23.55 -3.82 14.36
C ILE A 28 -24.47 -3.87 13.14
N SER A 29 -24.96 -2.72 12.68
CA SER A 29 -25.69 -2.63 11.42
C SER A 29 -24.73 -2.56 10.22
N GLY A 30 -25.22 -2.98 9.05
CA GLY A 30 -24.47 -2.85 7.79
C GLY A 30 -24.09 -1.39 7.49
N ASP A 31 -25.00 -0.44 7.75
CA ASP A 31 -24.73 0.99 7.57
C ASP A 31 -23.57 1.48 8.45
N LEU A 32 -23.44 0.96 9.67
CA LEU A 32 -22.34 1.31 10.56
C LEU A 32 -21.01 0.73 10.02
N ALA A 33 -21.02 -0.51 9.55
CA ALA A 33 -19.83 -1.11 8.94
C ALA A 33 -19.33 -0.30 7.73
N ILE A 34 -20.24 0.17 6.88
CA ILE A 34 -19.89 1.04 5.73
C ILE A 34 -19.24 2.35 6.20
N LYS A 35 -19.73 2.96 7.29
CA LYS A 35 -19.12 4.17 7.87
C LYS A 35 -17.72 3.90 8.41
N VAL A 36 -17.50 2.77 9.07
CA VAL A 36 -16.17 2.38 9.55
C VAL A 36 -15.20 2.19 8.39
N LEU A 37 -15.63 1.57 7.29
CA LEU A 37 -14.80 1.41 6.10
C LEU A 37 -14.48 2.75 5.42
N ALA A 38 -15.39 3.72 5.44
CA ALA A 38 -15.12 5.06 4.94
C ALA A 38 -14.07 5.79 5.78
N GLU A 39 -14.12 5.64 7.11
CA GLU A 39 -13.11 6.19 8.01
C GLU A 39 -11.74 5.50 7.84
N PHE A 40 -11.74 4.19 7.61
CA PHE A 40 -10.53 3.44 7.28
C PHE A 40 -9.86 3.99 6.02
N ASP A 41 -10.62 4.21 4.95
CA ASP A 41 -10.08 4.73 3.69
C ASP A 41 -9.27 6.02 3.89
N GLN A 42 -9.80 6.96 4.68
CA GLN A 42 -9.15 8.24 4.95
C GLN A 42 -7.96 8.09 5.91
N SER A 43 -8.18 7.49 7.08
CA SER A 43 -7.17 7.38 8.13
C SER A 43 -5.95 6.55 7.69
N PHE A 44 -6.16 5.52 6.88
CA PHE A 44 -5.08 4.68 6.35
C PHE A 44 -4.21 5.44 5.34
N TYR A 45 -4.82 6.21 4.45
CA TYR A 45 -4.08 7.07 3.51
C TYR A 45 -3.25 8.12 4.26
N GLU A 46 -3.84 8.81 5.24
CA GLU A 46 -3.11 9.80 6.04
C GLU A 46 -1.92 9.18 6.79
N ALA A 47 -2.09 7.96 7.33
CA ALA A 47 -1.01 7.26 8.00
C ALA A 47 0.14 6.91 7.05
N ILE A 48 -0.15 6.43 5.84
CA ILE A 48 0.87 6.16 4.81
C ILE A 48 1.56 7.46 4.39
N ALA A 49 0.80 8.52 4.11
CA ALA A 49 1.36 9.80 3.68
C ALA A 49 2.32 10.41 4.73
N ARG A 50 2.07 10.18 6.02
CA ARG A 50 2.94 10.64 7.11
C ARG A 50 4.14 9.74 7.37
N SER A 51 4.08 8.46 7.02
CA SER A 51 5.14 7.47 7.34
C SER A 51 6.06 7.14 6.16
N ALA A 52 5.67 7.45 4.93
CA ALA A 52 6.43 7.17 3.72
C ALA A 52 7.59 8.17 3.51
N GLU A 53 8.59 8.14 4.39
CA GLU A 53 9.82 8.95 4.24
C GLU A 53 10.86 8.23 3.37
N ASP A 54 10.87 6.90 3.39
CA ASP A 54 11.85 6.08 2.68
C ASP A 54 11.46 5.84 1.22
N LYS A 55 12.37 6.21 0.31
CA LYS A 55 12.24 5.93 -1.12
C LYS A 55 12.82 4.55 -1.41
N LEU A 56 11.97 3.62 -1.85
CA LEU A 56 12.41 2.36 -2.42
C LEU A 56 12.58 2.47 -3.94
N THR A 57 13.41 1.60 -4.52
CA THR A 57 13.50 1.42 -5.97
C THR A 57 13.25 -0.05 -6.30
N PHE A 58 12.76 -0.35 -7.50
CA PHE A 58 12.63 -1.73 -7.94
C PHE A 58 12.93 -1.89 -9.42
N LYS A 59 13.34 -3.10 -9.80
CA LYS A 59 13.53 -3.53 -11.19
C LYS A 59 12.74 -4.82 -11.39
N ALA A 60 12.04 -4.94 -12.51
CA ALA A 60 11.27 -6.13 -12.85
C ALA A 60 11.13 -6.28 -14.37
N LYS A 61 10.78 -7.47 -14.84
CA LYS A 61 10.39 -7.71 -16.22
C LYS A 61 8.90 -7.40 -16.39
N LEU A 62 8.56 -6.38 -17.18
CA LEU A 62 7.17 -6.03 -17.44
C LEU A 62 6.55 -7.03 -18.44
N ASP A 63 5.36 -7.56 -18.12
CA ASP A 63 4.57 -8.39 -19.03
C ASP A 63 3.50 -7.59 -19.75
N THR A 64 2.65 -6.90 -19.00
CA THR A 64 1.57 -6.06 -19.54
C THR A 64 1.29 -4.87 -18.63
N TYR A 65 0.69 -3.83 -19.20
CA TYR A 65 0.27 -2.63 -18.48
C TYR A 65 -1.06 -2.13 -19.00
N ARG A 66 -1.83 -1.47 -18.13
CA ARG A 66 -3.10 -0.82 -18.47
C ARG A 66 -3.24 0.46 -17.67
N GLY A 67 -3.51 1.56 -18.36
CA GLY A 67 -3.95 2.82 -17.75
C GLY A 67 -5.41 3.08 -18.13
N CYS A 68 -6.31 3.20 -17.16
CA CYS A 68 -7.73 3.50 -17.37
C CYS A 68 -8.24 4.28 -16.16
N ASP A 69 -8.96 5.39 -16.39
CA ASP A 69 -9.57 6.20 -15.32
C ASP A 69 -8.58 6.63 -14.22
N ASN A 70 -7.36 7.03 -14.63
CA ASN A 70 -6.28 7.43 -13.73
C ASN A 70 -5.82 6.33 -12.75
N VAL A 71 -6.14 5.08 -13.06
CA VAL A 71 -5.61 3.89 -12.41
C VAL A 71 -4.66 3.19 -13.37
N TRP A 72 -3.42 3.02 -12.94
CA TRP A 72 -2.41 2.23 -13.62
C TRP A 72 -2.29 0.86 -12.99
N THR A 73 -2.34 -0.17 -13.82
CA THR A 73 -2.06 -1.56 -13.42
C THR A 73 -0.89 -2.08 -14.24
N PHE A 74 0.10 -2.65 -13.57
CA PHE A 74 1.26 -3.31 -14.17
C PHE A 74 1.29 -4.76 -13.71
N GLU A 75 1.47 -5.68 -14.66
CA GLU A 75 1.80 -7.07 -14.39
C GLU A 75 3.26 -7.28 -14.80
N ALA A 76 4.07 -7.73 -13.85
CA ALA A 76 5.50 -7.90 -14.01
C ALA A 76 5.96 -9.23 -13.40
N GLN A 77 7.18 -9.63 -13.68
CA GLN A 77 7.82 -10.82 -13.15
C GLN A 77 9.22 -10.52 -12.61
N ASP A 78 9.65 -11.35 -11.67
CA ASP A 78 11.02 -11.42 -11.15
C ASP A 78 11.54 -10.05 -10.68
N ALA A 79 10.82 -9.48 -9.71
CA ALA A 79 11.08 -8.14 -9.22
C ALA A 79 12.14 -8.13 -8.11
N VAL A 80 13.07 -7.18 -8.18
CA VAL A 80 14.06 -6.90 -7.15
C VAL A 80 13.79 -5.52 -6.59
N PHE A 81 13.43 -5.45 -5.31
CA PHE A 81 13.22 -4.22 -4.56
C PHE A 81 14.48 -3.90 -3.76
N THR A 82 14.97 -2.67 -3.87
CA THR A 82 16.13 -2.17 -3.14
C THR A 82 15.68 -1.05 -2.20
N PHE A 83 15.92 -1.26 -0.91
CA PHE A 83 15.60 -0.32 0.16
C PHE A 83 16.85 0.48 0.55
N PRO A 84 16.70 1.78 0.86
CA PRO A 84 17.81 2.58 1.34
C PRO A 84 18.31 2.01 2.67
N PRO A 85 19.62 2.11 2.96
CA PRO A 85 20.12 1.71 4.26
C PRO A 85 19.46 2.56 5.35
N ALA A 86 19.00 1.91 6.42
CA ALA A 86 18.37 2.58 7.56
C ALA A 86 19.27 3.72 8.05
N GLN A 87 18.77 4.95 7.95
CA GLN A 87 19.54 6.13 8.34
C GLN A 87 19.52 6.22 9.86
N THR A 88 20.55 5.69 10.53
CA THR A 88 20.71 5.89 11.97
C THR A 88 20.98 7.37 12.23
N ALA A 89 19.97 8.11 12.67
CA ALA A 89 20.12 9.47 13.16
C ALA A 89 20.97 9.46 14.45
N GLY A 90 22.26 9.79 14.33
CA GLY A 90 23.13 9.97 15.49
C GLY A 90 24.61 9.85 15.15
N MET A 91 25.37 10.89 15.50
CA MET A 91 26.82 11.00 15.38
C MET A 91 27.56 9.69 15.73
N ARG A 92 28.08 8.98 14.73
CA ARG A 92 29.11 7.97 14.95
C ARG A 92 30.10 7.95 13.79
N ALA A 93 31.36 7.74 14.15
CA ALA A 93 32.54 7.61 13.30
C ALA A 93 32.31 6.69 12.08
N PRO A 94 33.15 6.77 11.02
CA PRO A 94 32.98 5.96 9.80
C PRO A 94 33.11 4.47 10.12
N GLY A 95 31.97 3.82 10.38
CA GLY A 95 31.81 2.37 10.33
C GLY A 95 31.52 1.91 8.91
N PRO A 96 31.52 0.58 8.65
CA PRO A 96 31.20 0.04 7.35
C PRO A 96 29.83 0.57 6.89
N LYS A 97 29.77 1.07 5.64
CA LYS A 97 28.54 1.58 5.03
C LYS A 97 27.44 0.54 5.19
N ALA A 98 26.31 0.92 5.79
CA ALA A 98 25.15 0.06 5.90
C ALA A 98 24.75 -0.42 4.49
N THR A 99 24.69 -1.74 4.30
CA THR A 99 24.37 -2.36 3.03
C THR A 99 22.89 -2.15 2.71
N ALA A 100 22.57 -1.79 1.47
CA ALA A 100 21.19 -1.71 1.02
C ALA A 100 20.51 -3.08 1.16
N GLN A 101 19.29 -3.10 1.68
CA GLN A 101 18.51 -4.32 1.80
C GLN A 101 17.80 -4.58 0.48
N GLU A 102 17.95 -5.79 -0.06
CA GLU A 102 17.24 -6.23 -1.26
C GLU A 102 16.18 -7.28 -0.91
N ILE A 103 15.02 -7.17 -1.55
CA ILE A 103 13.94 -8.16 -1.48
C ILE A 103 13.67 -8.63 -2.90
N VAL A 104 13.79 -9.94 -3.13
CA VAL A 104 13.52 -10.58 -4.42
C VAL A 104 12.15 -11.23 -4.37
N VAL A 105 11.32 -10.91 -5.36
CA VAL A 105 10.01 -11.51 -5.59
C VAL A 105 10.11 -12.33 -6.88
N GLU A 106 10.26 -13.64 -6.73
CA GLU A 106 10.29 -14.58 -7.85
C GLU A 106 8.85 -14.82 -8.36
N GLY A 107 8.67 -14.81 -9.68
CA GLY A 107 7.35 -14.99 -10.29
C GLY A 107 6.54 -13.70 -10.39
N LYS A 108 5.20 -13.81 -10.35
CA LYS A 108 4.28 -12.72 -10.74
C LYS A 108 4.17 -11.63 -9.67
N LEU A 109 4.25 -10.39 -10.11
CA LEU A 109 4.01 -9.17 -9.36
C LEU A 109 2.91 -8.35 -10.04
N LYS A 110 1.92 -7.89 -9.27
CA LYS A 110 0.90 -6.95 -9.73
C LYS A 110 1.04 -5.63 -8.96
N ILE A 111 1.15 -4.53 -9.69
CA ILE A 111 1.23 -3.18 -9.12
C ILE A 111 -0.01 -2.42 -9.57
N VAL A 112 -0.77 -1.88 -8.62
CA VAL A 112 -1.90 -0.97 -8.89
C VAL A 112 -1.58 0.38 -8.28
N SER A 113 -1.63 1.43 -9.09
CA SER A 113 -1.34 2.80 -8.71
C SER A 113 -2.48 3.71 -9.13
N VAL A 114 -2.99 4.51 -8.20
CA VAL A 114 -4.07 5.48 -8.43
C VAL A 114 -3.45 6.88 -8.40
N ASP A 115 -3.74 7.71 -9.40
CA ASP A 115 -3.24 9.08 -9.44
C ASP A 115 -3.75 9.89 -8.23
N GLN A 116 -2.81 10.52 -7.53
CA GLN A 116 -3.10 11.39 -6.39
C GLN A 116 -3.94 12.61 -6.76
N LYS A 117 -3.92 13.08 -8.02
CA LYS A 117 -4.78 14.19 -8.48
C LYS A 117 -6.27 13.85 -8.39
N LEU A 118 -6.61 12.57 -8.50
CA LEU A 118 -7.97 12.08 -8.26
C LEU A 118 -8.38 12.16 -6.79
N MET A 119 -7.43 12.33 -5.88
CA MET A 119 -7.64 12.43 -4.43
C MET A 119 -7.89 13.87 -3.97
N SER A 120 -7.52 14.89 -4.76
CA SER A 120 -7.73 16.30 -4.44
C SER A 120 -9.05 16.90 -4.95
N GLU A 121 -9.80 16.15 -5.78
CA GLU A 121 -11.04 16.62 -6.42
C GLU A 121 -12.32 16.07 -5.75
N THR A 122 -12.23 15.48 -4.56
CA THR A 122 -13.39 15.04 -3.75
C THR A 122 -13.29 15.63 -2.35
#